data_AF-A0A2W6ULG8-F1
#
_entry.id   AF-A0A2W6ULG8-F1
#
_cell.length_a   1.000
_cell.length_b   1.000
_cell.length_c   1.000
_cell.angle_alpha   90.00
_cell.angle_beta   90.00
_cell.angle_gamma   90.00
#
_symmetry.space_group_name_H-M   'P 1'
#
loop_
_entity.id
_entity.type
_entity.pdbx_description
1 polymer ?
#
loop_
_entity_poly.entity_id
_entity_poly.type
_entity_poly.pdbx_seq_one_letter_code
_entity_poly.pdbx_strand_id
1 'polypeptide(L)'
;LGVQLAVFGVYMGASFAPNHKGMPIIAKDAKLDFFSKQVRTSRNVSGGWWATWLMGGLNYQVEHHLFPNMPRPHLAKAREIVREACVSFDVPYTETTLWRSYGIVIAYLNRVGLAARDPFECHIVSRFRKA
;
A
#
# COMPACT_ATOMS: atom_id res chain seq x y z
N LEU A 1 17.09 -23.45 -11.53
CA LEU A 1 17.20 -22.62 -10.31
C LEU A 1 17.06 -21.12 -10.59
N GLY A 2 17.89 -20.50 -11.46
CA GLY A 2 17.84 -19.05 -11.72
C GLY A 2 16.47 -18.52 -12.18
N VAL A 3 15.83 -19.18 -13.15
CA VAL A 3 14.48 -18.81 -13.62
C VAL A 3 13.44 -18.85 -12.50
N GLN A 4 13.47 -19.89 -11.67
CA GLN A 4 12.54 -20.05 -10.55
C GLN A 4 12.70 -18.91 -9.53
N LEU A 5 13.94 -18.56 -9.17
CA LEU A 5 14.21 -17.46 -8.24
C LEU A 5 13.79 -16.11 -8.82
N ALA A 6 14.02 -15.88 -10.11
CA ALA A 6 13.59 -14.65 -10.77
C ALA A 6 12.06 -14.52 -10.77
N VAL A 7 11.35 -15.58 -11.20
CA VAL A 7 9.88 -15.59 -11.22
C VAL A 7 9.31 -15.45 -9.82
N PHE A 8 9.82 -16.21 -8.86
CA PHE A 8 9.38 -16.13 -7.46
C PHE A 8 9.65 -14.74 -6.85
N GLY A 9 10.84 -14.18 -7.08
CA GLY A 9 11.21 -12.85 -6.57
C GLY A 9 10.30 -11.75 -7.12
N VAL A 10 10.05 -11.77 -8.43
CA VAL A 10 9.12 -10.82 -9.07
C VAL A 10 7.71 -10.99 -8.52
N TYR A 11 7.21 -12.22 -8.42
CA TYR A 11 5.88 -12.53 -7.87
C TYR A 11 5.72 -12.06 -6.42
N MET A 12 6.70 -12.35 -5.56
CA MET A 12 6.68 -11.92 -4.17
C MET A 12 6.74 -10.40 -4.07
N GLY A 13 7.67 -9.74 -4.78
CA GLY A 13 7.74 -8.28 -4.80
C GLY A 13 6.43 -7.64 -5.26
N ALA A 14 5.82 -8.20 -6.31
CA ALA A 14 4.53 -7.76 -6.83
C ALA A 14 3.38 -7.96 -5.80
N SER A 15 3.39 -9.03 -5.02
CA SER A 15 2.32 -9.33 -4.06
C SER A 15 2.43 -8.54 -2.75
N PHE A 16 3.64 -8.25 -2.28
CA PHE A 16 3.86 -7.51 -1.01
C PHE A 16 3.75 -5.99 -1.18
N ALA A 17 4.32 -5.45 -2.25
CA ALA A 17 4.40 -3.99 -2.43
C ALA A 17 3.03 -3.28 -2.36
N PRO A 18 1.92 -3.82 -2.91
CA PRO A 18 0.60 -3.19 -2.87
C PRO A 18 0.07 -2.92 -1.46
N ASN A 19 0.52 -3.66 -0.44
CA ASN A 19 0.06 -3.51 0.94
C ASN A 19 0.77 -2.40 1.73
N HIS A 20 1.89 -1.85 1.24
CA HIS A 20 2.68 -0.84 1.97
C HIS A 20 2.98 0.41 1.16
N LYS A 21 3.09 0.26 -0.16
CA LYS A 21 3.50 1.35 -1.04
C LYS A 21 2.52 2.51 -0.93
N GLY A 22 3.01 3.73 -0.70
CA GLY A 22 2.18 4.93 -0.63
C GLY A 22 1.39 5.09 0.67
N MET A 23 1.67 4.26 1.69
CA MET A 23 1.19 4.50 3.05
C MET A 23 2.00 5.62 3.71
N PRO A 24 1.42 6.34 4.70
CA PRO A 24 2.10 7.36 5.46
C PRO A 24 3.46 6.92 6.02
N ILE A 25 4.46 7.78 5.85
CA ILE A 25 5.73 7.68 6.57
C ILE A 25 5.55 8.42 7.89
N ILE A 26 5.75 7.71 8.99
CA ILE A 26 5.61 8.27 10.34
C ILE A 26 6.83 9.16 10.62
N ALA A 27 6.59 10.39 11.05
CA ALA A 27 7.65 11.31 11.46
C ALA A 27 8.47 10.72 12.62
N LYS A 28 9.76 11.06 12.70
CA LYS A 28 10.69 10.47 13.67
C LYS A 28 10.26 10.68 15.14
N ASP A 29 9.60 11.80 15.42
CA ASP A 29 9.13 12.24 16.72
C ASP A 29 7.66 11.88 17.02
N ALA A 30 6.91 11.41 16.03
CA ALA A 30 5.52 11.01 16.20
C ALA A 30 5.42 9.71 17.02
N LYS A 31 4.68 9.77 18.13
CA LYS A 31 4.37 8.61 18.97
C LYS A 31 3.00 8.05 18.61
N LEU A 32 2.99 6.89 17.97
CA LEU A 32 1.78 6.10 17.70
C LEU A 32 1.83 4.81 18.53
N ASP A 33 0.69 4.44 19.08
CA ASP A 33 0.50 3.11 19.67
C ASP A 33 0.67 2.01 18.60
N PHE A 34 0.80 0.77 19.06
CA PHE A 34 1.04 -0.36 18.17
C PHE A 34 -0.07 -0.53 17.13
N PHE A 35 -1.33 -0.47 17.54
CA PHE A 35 -2.47 -0.68 16.65
C PHE A 35 -2.54 0.40 15.58
N SER A 36 -2.53 1.67 15.98
CA SER A 36 -2.57 2.80 15.04
C SER A 36 -1.39 2.77 14.07
N LYS A 37 -0.21 2.37 14.53
CA LYS A 37 0.98 2.25 13.67
C LYS A 37 0.80 1.17 12.61
N GLN A 38 0.37 -0.04 12.99
CA GLN A 38 0.19 -1.12 12.02
C GLN A 38 -0.90 -0.77 11.00
N VAL A 39 -2.05 -0.25 11.45
CA VAL A 39 -3.16 0.11 10.56
C VAL A 39 -2.79 1.27 9.63
N ARG A 40 -2.08 2.31 10.12
CA ARG A 40 -1.78 3.49 9.30
C ARG A 40 -0.63 3.27 8.32
N THR A 41 0.31 2.36 8.61
CA THR A 41 1.49 2.11 7.75
C THR A 41 1.32 0.92 6.80
N SER A 42 0.14 0.29 6.81
CA SER A 42 -0.21 -0.79 5.92
C SER A 42 -1.63 -0.60 5.36
N ARG A 43 -1.98 -1.37 4.35
CA ARG A 43 -3.33 -1.45 3.79
C ARG A 43 -3.64 -2.89 3.43
N ASN A 44 -4.92 -3.18 3.27
CA ASN A 44 -5.37 -4.42 2.68
C ASN A 44 -5.67 -4.31 1.19
N VAL A 45 -5.61 -5.47 0.52
CA VAL A 45 -6.02 -5.62 -0.88
C VAL A 45 -7.30 -6.44 -0.94
N SER A 46 -8.36 -5.80 -1.44
CA SER A 46 -9.64 -6.42 -1.73
C SER A 46 -9.66 -7.05 -3.13
N GLY A 47 -10.60 -7.98 -3.31
CA GLY A 47 -10.78 -8.74 -4.55
C GLY A 47 -11.38 -10.13 -4.34
N GLY A 48 -11.55 -10.57 -3.10
CA GLY A 48 -12.15 -11.87 -2.79
C GLY A 48 -11.17 -13.03 -3.00
N TRP A 49 -11.68 -14.15 -3.51
CA TRP A 49 -10.93 -15.41 -3.58
C TRP A 49 -9.71 -15.33 -4.50
N TRP A 50 -9.82 -14.67 -5.66
CA TRP A 50 -8.71 -14.58 -6.62
C TRP A 50 -7.57 -13.75 -6.07
N ALA A 51 -7.87 -12.64 -5.39
CA ALA A 51 -6.87 -11.80 -4.76
C ALA A 51 -6.19 -12.54 -3.62
N THR A 52 -6.96 -13.29 -2.83
CA THR A 52 -6.42 -14.12 -1.75
C THR A 52 -5.49 -15.21 -2.29
N TRP A 53 -5.86 -15.88 -3.38
CA TRP A 53 -5.05 -16.90 -4.03
C TRP A 53 -3.76 -16.31 -4.63
N LEU A 54 -3.89 -15.24 -5.43
CA LEU A 54 -2.78 -14.57 -6.10
C LEU A 54 -1.79 -13.92 -5.12
N MET A 55 -2.28 -13.45 -3.97
CA MET A 55 -1.43 -12.83 -2.95
C MET A 55 -0.99 -13.84 -1.88
N GLY A 56 -1.38 -15.10 -1.99
CA GLY A 56 -1.08 -16.14 -0.99
C GLY A 56 -1.61 -15.84 0.42
N GLY A 57 -2.70 -15.07 0.54
CA GLY A 57 -3.27 -14.62 1.82
C GLY A 57 -2.60 -13.38 2.42
N LEU A 58 -1.61 -12.79 1.75
CA LEU A 58 -0.94 -11.56 2.15
C LEU A 58 -1.75 -10.30 1.84
N ASN A 59 -2.94 -10.44 1.30
CA ASN A 59 -3.87 -9.34 1.07
C ASN A 59 -4.49 -8.80 2.38
N TYR A 60 -4.29 -9.51 3.50
CA TYR A 60 -4.68 -9.14 4.86
C TYR A 60 -3.47 -8.67 5.68
N GLN A 61 -2.74 -7.67 5.18
CA GLN A 61 -1.49 -7.21 5.76
C GLN A 61 -1.67 -6.54 7.13
N VAL A 62 -2.74 -5.76 7.29
CA VAL A 62 -3.04 -5.09 8.57
C VAL A 62 -3.17 -6.12 9.69
N GLU A 63 -3.95 -7.17 9.45
CA GLU A 63 -4.19 -8.24 10.42
C GLU A 63 -2.94 -9.10 10.61
N HIS A 64 -2.17 -9.36 9.55
CA HIS A 64 -0.91 -10.07 9.67
C HIS A 64 0.08 -9.32 10.59
N HIS A 65 0.13 -8.00 10.50
CA HIS A 65 1.00 -7.19 11.35
C HIS A 65 0.50 -7.09 12.81
N LEU A 66 -0.82 -7.07 13.01
CA LEU A 66 -1.41 -7.09 14.34
C LEU A 66 -1.27 -8.46 15.02
N PHE A 67 -1.36 -9.54 14.24
CA PHE A 67 -1.37 -10.92 14.71
C PHE A 67 -0.41 -11.80 13.89
N PRO A 68 0.92 -11.60 13.99
CA PRO A 68 1.90 -12.27 13.13
C PRO A 68 1.92 -13.80 13.27
N ASN A 69 1.49 -14.31 14.43
CA ASN A 69 1.41 -15.74 14.71
C ASN A 69 0.06 -16.37 14.29
N MET A 70 -0.89 -15.58 13.80
CA MET A 70 -2.20 -16.10 13.38
C MET A 70 -2.07 -16.87 12.06
N PRO A 71 -2.65 -18.09 11.95
CA PRO A 71 -2.69 -18.79 10.68
C PRO A 71 -3.43 -17.99 9.61
N ARG A 72 -2.83 -17.87 8.42
CA ARG A 72 -3.37 -17.08 7.29
C ARG A 72 -4.88 -17.26 7.01
N PRO A 73 -5.46 -18.48 7.05
CA PRO A 73 -6.89 -18.66 6.82
C PRO A 73 -7.82 -17.91 7.79
N HIS A 74 -7.32 -17.55 8.98
CA HIS A 74 -8.10 -16.83 9.99
C HIS A 74 -8.04 -15.30 9.83
N LEU A 75 -7.10 -14.77 9.03
CA LEU A 75 -6.93 -13.33 8.85
C LEU A 75 -8.17 -12.66 8.24
N ALA A 76 -8.91 -13.38 7.38
CA ALA A 76 -10.15 -12.87 6.82
C ALA A 76 -11.22 -12.59 7.88
N LYS A 77 -11.31 -13.44 8.92
CA LYS A 77 -12.21 -13.23 10.06
C LYS A 77 -11.68 -12.14 10.99
N ALA A 78 -10.37 -12.13 11.24
CA ALA A 78 -9.75 -11.07 12.04
C ALA A 78 -9.95 -9.69 11.42
N ARG A 79 -9.98 -9.59 10.09
CA ARG A 79 -10.24 -8.33 9.37
C ARG A 79 -11.58 -7.71 9.74
N GLU A 80 -12.62 -8.51 9.92
CA GLU A 80 -13.95 -8.00 10.30
C GLU A 80 -13.87 -7.30 11.66
N ILE A 81 -13.25 -7.96 12.65
CA ILE A 81 -13.04 -7.44 14.00
C ILE A 81 -12.14 -6.18 13.98
N VAL A 82 -11.04 -6.22 13.23
CA VAL A 82 -10.10 -5.09 13.14
C VAL A 82 -10.75 -3.87 12.50
N ARG A 83 -11.59 -4.06 11.47
CA ARG A 83 -12.34 -2.96 10.86
C ARG A 83 -13.31 -2.29 11.83
N GLU A 84 -14.01 -3.08 12.64
CA GLU A 84 -14.89 -2.57 13.69
C GLU A 84 -14.11 -1.80 14.77
N ALA A 85 -12.95 -2.33 15.18
CA ALA A 85 -12.05 -1.64 16.10
C ALA A 85 -11.53 -0.31 15.54
N CYS A 86 -11.16 -0.29 14.25
CA CYS A 86 -10.74 0.93 13.57
C CYS A 86 -11.82 2.02 13.57
N VAL A 87 -13.09 1.64 13.36
CA VAL A 87 -14.22 2.58 13.46
C VAL A 87 -14.36 3.09 14.91
N SER A 88 -14.27 2.19 15.89
CA SER A 88 -14.45 2.53 17.31
C SER A 88 -13.35 3.45 17.84
N PHE A 89 -12.12 3.33 17.33
CA PHE A 89 -10.97 4.11 17.75
C PHE A 89 -10.63 5.29 16.83
N ASP A 90 -11.46 5.58 15.83
CA ASP A 90 -11.22 6.62 14.81
C ASP A 90 -9.84 6.49 14.12
N VAL A 91 -9.48 5.24 13.77
CA VAL A 91 -8.25 4.92 13.05
C VAL A 91 -8.57 4.59 11.59
N PRO A 92 -8.06 5.36 10.60
CA PRO A 92 -8.36 5.12 9.19
C PRO A 92 -7.88 3.76 8.70
N TYR A 93 -8.81 2.85 8.42
CA TYR A 93 -8.53 1.56 7.81
C TYR A 93 -8.46 1.69 6.29
N THR A 94 -7.30 1.45 5.69
CA THR A 94 -7.10 1.62 4.25
C THR A 94 -7.23 0.30 3.50
N GLU A 95 -8.05 0.29 2.45
CA GLU A 95 -8.21 -0.85 1.57
C GLU A 95 -8.32 -0.41 0.10
N THR A 96 -7.76 -1.20 -0.82
CA THR A 96 -7.82 -0.94 -2.25
C THR A 96 -7.95 -2.25 -3.03
N THR A 97 -8.28 -2.20 -4.33
CA THR A 97 -8.08 -3.34 -5.22
C THR A 97 -6.63 -3.39 -5.72
N LEU A 98 -6.18 -4.58 -6.15
CA LEU A 98 -4.82 -4.78 -6.66
C LEU A 98 -4.51 -3.85 -7.84
N TRP A 99 -5.40 -3.79 -8.83
CA TRP A 99 -5.26 -2.93 -10.01
C TRP A 99 -5.20 -1.45 -9.67
N ARG A 100 -6.06 -1.00 -8.75
CA ARG A 100 -6.05 0.38 -8.28
C ARG A 100 -4.75 0.71 -7.54
N SER A 101 -4.21 -0.24 -6.77
CA SER A 101 -2.92 -0.06 -6.10
C SER A 101 -1.81 0.23 -7.12
N TYR A 102 -1.70 -0.57 -8.18
CA TYR A 102 -0.74 -0.32 -9.27
C TYR A 102 -1.02 0.97 -10.05
N GLY A 103 -2.29 1.29 -10.30
CA GLY A 103 -2.67 2.54 -10.96
C GLY A 103 -2.20 3.78 -10.20
N ILE A 104 -2.31 3.79 -8.87
CA ILE A 104 -1.82 4.89 -8.01
C ILE A 104 -0.32 5.12 -8.22
N VAL A 105 0.45 4.04 -8.33
CA VAL A 105 1.90 4.10 -8.57
C VAL A 105 2.22 4.77 -9.88
N ILE A 106 1.62 4.28 -10.96
CA ILE A 106 1.90 4.69 -12.32
C ILE A 106 1.49 6.16 -12.46
N ALA A 107 0.30 6.51 -11.94
CA ALA A 107 -0.17 7.88 -11.92
C ALA A 107 0.78 8.80 -11.14
N TYR A 108 1.30 8.37 -9.98
CA TYR A 108 2.25 9.16 -9.20
C TYR A 108 3.58 9.33 -9.93
N LEU A 109 4.15 8.25 -10.48
CA LEU A 109 5.40 8.30 -11.25
C LEU A 109 5.25 9.18 -12.49
N ASN A 110 4.14 9.09 -13.22
CA ASN A 110 3.85 9.99 -14.33
C ASN A 110 3.72 11.43 -13.87
N ARG A 111 3.04 11.69 -12.74
CA ARG A 111 2.89 13.03 -12.19
C ARG A 111 4.25 13.65 -11.86
N VAL A 112 5.09 12.96 -11.08
CA VAL A 112 6.39 13.53 -10.65
C VAL A 112 7.43 13.50 -11.76
N GLY A 113 7.41 12.47 -12.62
CA GLY A 113 8.35 12.32 -13.72
C GLY A 113 8.08 13.27 -14.88
N LEU A 114 6.81 13.58 -15.16
CA LEU A 114 6.43 14.53 -16.21
C LEU A 114 6.32 15.97 -15.70
N ALA A 115 6.20 16.20 -14.39
CA ALA A 115 6.18 17.55 -13.82
C ALA A 115 7.50 18.33 -14.02
N ALA A 116 8.61 17.64 -14.30
CA ALA A 116 9.91 18.25 -14.59
C ALA A 116 10.41 17.90 -16.01
N ARG A 117 9.48 17.70 -16.95
CA ARG A 117 9.80 17.18 -18.29
C ARG A 117 10.73 18.10 -19.10
N ASP A 118 10.72 19.40 -18.83
CA ASP A 118 11.66 20.35 -19.42
C ASP A 118 12.60 20.94 -18.35
N PRO A 119 13.81 20.37 -18.17
CA PRO A 119 14.79 20.89 -17.21
C PRO A 119 15.34 22.27 -17.59
N PHE A 120 15.06 22.75 -18.81
CA PHE A 120 15.47 24.08 -19.29
C PHE A 120 14.33 25.10 -19.27
N GLU A 121 13.13 24.71 -18.83
CA GLU A 121 12.02 25.65 -18.68
C GLU A 121 12.31 26.61 -17.50
N CYS A 122 12.59 27.87 -17.84
CA CYS A 122 12.80 28.91 -16.84
C CYS A 122 11.48 29.19 -16.10
N HIS A 123 11.43 28.83 -14.81
CA HIS A 123 10.30 29.07 -13.90
C HIS A 123 9.78 30.53 -13.98
N ILE A 124 10.66 31.51 -14.13
CA ILE A 124 10.28 32.92 -14.18
C ILE A 124 9.47 33.20 -15.46
N VAL A 125 9.93 32.69 -16.61
CA VAL A 125 9.23 32.88 -17.90
C VAL A 125 7.88 32.17 -17.90
N SER A 126 7.78 30.94 -17.36
CA SER A 126 6.50 30.21 -17.32
C SER A 126 5.45 30.84 -16.40
N ARG A 127 5.88 31.62 -15.40
CA ARG A 127 4.99 32.34 -14.48
C ARG A 127 4.43 33.65 -15.06
N PHE A 128 5.19 34.31 -15.94
CA PHE A 128 4.80 35.61 -16.54
C PHE A 128 4.29 35.50 -17.99
N ARG A 129 4.45 34.36 -18.65
CA ARG A 129 4.05 34.15 -20.06
C ARG A 129 2.69 33.46 -20.23
N LYS A 130 1.89 33.31 -19.17
CA LYS A 130 0.49 32.85 -19.32
C LYS A 130 -0.33 33.96 -19.98
N ALA A 131 -0.51 33.86 -21.29
CA ALA A 131 -1.59 34.46 -22.05
C ALA A 131 -2.87 33.62 -21.89
#